data_AF-A0A6J4HES0-F1
#
_entry.id   AF-A0A6J4HES0-F1
#
_cell.length_a   1.000
_cell.length_b   1.000
_cell.length_c   1.000
_cell.angle_alpha   90.00
_cell.angle_beta   90.00
_cell.angle_gamma   90.00
#
_symmetry.space_group_name_H-M   'P 1'
#
loop_
_entity.id
_entity.type
_entity.pdbx_description
1 polymer ?
#
loop_
_entity_poly.entity_id
_entity_poly.type
_entity_poly.pdbx_seq_one_letter_code
_entity_poly.pdbx_strand_id
1 'polypeptide(L)'
;LNLCDGILGHGLKVLVLLTTNEDVGRLHPAITRPGRCLSQVEFERLSQAEAQTWLGDGAAAPEQPMTLAELYAIREERQHRTDAAPAPLGGYL
;
A
#
# COMPACT_ATOMS: atom_id res chain seq x y z
N LEU A 1 -10.90 -17.40 -15.28
CA LEU A 1 -12.31 -17.35 -14.84
C LEU A 1 -12.78 -18.56 -14.01
N ASN A 2 -12.04 -19.69 -13.99
CA ASN A 2 -12.46 -20.95 -13.33
C ASN A 2 -11.74 -21.25 -12.00
N LEU A 3 -10.99 -20.29 -11.45
CA LEU A 3 -10.12 -20.50 -10.28
C LEU A 3 -10.92 -20.54 -8.97
N CYS A 4 -11.93 -19.67 -8.82
CA CYS A 4 -12.73 -19.56 -7.59
C CYS A 4 -13.92 -20.54 -7.54
N ASP A 5 -14.25 -21.17 -8.66
CA ASP A 5 -15.50 -21.89 -8.91
C ASP A 5 -15.33 -23.25 -9.61
N GLY A 6 -14.10 -23.59 -9.99
CA GLY A 6 -13.77 -24.93 -10.45
C GLY A 6 -13.74 -25.92 -9.29
N ILE A 7 -13.57 -27.22 -9.61
CA ILE A 7 -13.39 -28.32 -8.65
C ILE A 7 -12.35 -27.99 -7.56
N LEU A 8 -11.34 -27.20 -7.89
CA LEU A 8 -10.31 -26.71 -6.97
C LEU A 8 -10.83 -25.72 -5.90
N GLY A 9 -11.79 -24.85 -6.24
CA GLY A 9 -12.39 -23.90 -5.29
C GLY A 9 -13.41 -24.55 -4.35
N HIS A 10 -14.08 -25.63 -4.78
CA HIS A 10 -15.01 -26.38 -3.92
C HIS A 10 -14.29 -27.31 -2.93
N GLY A 11 -13.09 -27.77 -3.24
CA GLY A 11 -12.30 -28.66 -2.37
C GLY A 11 -11.36 -27.97 -1.40
N LEU A 12 -11.11 -26.66 -1.56
CA LEU A 12 -10.07 -25.92 -0.84
C LEU A 12 -10.62 -24.59 -0.27
N LYS A 13 -10.20 -24.22 0.94
CA LYS A 13 -10.48 -22.89 1.52
C LYS A 13 -9.57 -21.85 0.87
N VAL A 14 -9.96 -21.33 -0.28
CA VAL A 14 -9.15 -20.37 -1.07
C VAL A 14 -9.63 -18.94 -0.84
N LEU A 15 -8.69 -18.04 -0.54
CA LEU A 15 -8.88 -16.59 -0.60
C LEU A 15 -8.11 -16.07 -1.81
N VAL A 16 -8.78 -15.32 -2.68
CA VAL A 16 -8.15 -14.69 -3.84
C VAL A 16 -8.12 -13.19 -3.62
N LEU A 17 -6.91 -12.62 -3.57
CA LEU A 17 -6.68 -11.18 -3.50
C LEU A 17 -6.13 -10.71 -4.85
N LEU A 18 -6.78 -9.71 -5.45
CA LEU A 18 -6.33 -9.08 -6.67
C LEU A 18 -5.94 -7.64 -6.33
N THR A 19 -4.73 -7.24 -6.71
CA THR A 19 -4.23 -5.88 -6.56
C THR A 19 -3.85 -5.35 -7.93
N THR A 20 -4.26 -4.13 -8.24
CA THR A 20 -3.89 -3.43 -9.46
C THR A 20 -3.76 -1.95 -9.16
N ASN A 21 -2.86 -1.27 -9.88
CA ASN A 21 -2.69 0.18 -9.78
C ASN A 21 -3.56 0.93 -10.80
N GLU A 22 -4.25 0.20 -11.68
CA GLU A 22 -5.18 0.75 -12.66
C GLU A 22 -6.58 0.92 -12.06
N ASP A 23 -7.30 1.95 -12.49
CA ASP A 23 -8.72 2.10 -12.20
C ASP A 23 -9.48 0.90 -12.77
N VAL A 24 -10.02 0.09 -11.88
CA VAL A 24 -10.74 -1.13 -12.23
C VAL A 24 -12.15 -0.81 -12.74
N GLY A 25 -12.59 0.44 -12.58
CA GLY A 25 -13.92 0.91 -12.89
C GLY A 25 -14.98 0.01 -12.23
N ARG A 26 -16.08 -0.25 -12.95
CA ARG A 26 -16.99 -1.34 -12.56
C ARG A 26 -16.34 -2.67 -12.92
N LEU A 27 -15.94 -3.42 -11.89
CA LEU A 27 -15.59 -4.83 -12.01
C LEU A 27 -16.65 -5.56 -12.86
N HIS A 28 -16.18 -6.36 -13.82
CA HIS A 28 -17.07 -7.10 -14.70
C HIS A 28 -18.06 -7.93 -13.85
N PRO A 29 -19.37 -7.93 -14.15
CA PRO A 29 -20.40 -8.60 -13.35
C PRO A 29 -20.18 -10.12 -13.14
N ALA A 30 -19.25 -10.74 -13.87
CA ALA A 30 -18.84 -12.12 -13.64
C ALA A 30 -17.96 -12.31 -12.39
N ILE A 31 -17.25 -11.26 -11.95
CA ILE A 31 -16.32 -11.27 -10.80
C ILE A 31 -17.10 -11.00 -9.49
N THR A 32 -18.11 -10.15 -9.54
CA THR A 32 -18.92 -9.72 -8.38
C THR A 32 -20.13 -10.62 -8.10
N ARG A 33 -20.27 -11.76 -8.79
CA ARG A 33 -21.36 -12.71 -8.52
C ARG A 33 -21.24 -13.26 -7.09
N PRO A 34 -22.38 -13.52 -6.40
CA PRO A 34 -22.37 -14.18 -5.11
C PRO A 34 -21.48 -15.43 -5.13
N GLY A 35 -20.54 -15.52 -4.18
CA GLY A 35 -19.58 -16.64 -4.06
C GLY A 35 -18.21 -16.44 -4.74
N ARG A 36 -17.92 -15.30 -5.38
CA ARG A 36 -16.64 -15.12 -6.13
C ARG A 36 -15.82 -13.87 -5.79
N CYS A 37 -16.43 -12.82 -5.22
CA CYS A 37 -15.73 -11.66 -4.68
C CYS A 37 -16.65 -10.99 -3.64
N LEU A 38 -16.19 -10.91 -2.38
CA LEU A 38 -17.00 -10.41 -1.26
C LEU A 38 -16.76 -8.92 -0.96
N SER A 39 -15.66 -8.32 -1.42
CA SER A 39 -15.34 -6.91 -1.16
C SER A 39 -14.38 -6.33 -2.20
N GLN A 40 -14.65 -5.09 -2.62
CA GLN A 40 -13.70 -4.23 -3.32
C GLN A 40 -13.19 -3.20 -2.31
N VAL A 41 -11.87 -3.06 -2.20
CA VAL A 41 -11.22 -2.09 -1.30
C VAL A 41 -10.25 -1.28 -2.13
N GLU A 42 -10.41 0.04 -2.10
CA GLU A 42 -9.54 0.97 -2.81
C GLU A 42 -8.57 1.62 -1.83
N PHE A 43 -7.31 1.73 -2.25
CA PHE A 43 -6.26 2.43 -1.51
C PHE A 43 -6.11 3.83 -2.07
N GLU A 44 -6.92 4.75 -1.57
CA GLU A 44 -6.86 6.16 -1.94
C GLU A 44 -5.76 6.92 -1.19
N ARG A 45 -5.64 8.21 -1.49
CA ARG A 45 -4.79 9.12 -0.69
C ARG A 45 -5.32 9.17 0.74
N LEU A 46 -4.44 8.95 1.70
CA LEU A 46 -4.72 9.15 3.11
C LEU A 46 -4.99 10.63 3.35
N SER A 47 -6.02 10.93 4.14
CA SER A 47 -6.26 12.28 4.64
C SER A 47 -5.05 12.79 5.42
N GLN A 48 -4.95 14.11 5.62
CA GLN A 48 -3.86 14.70 6.41
C GLN A 48 -3.75 14.08 7.82
N ALA A 49 -4.89 13.78 8.44
CA ALA A 49 -4.93 13.16 9.78
C ALA A 49 -4.43 11.70 9.76
N GLU A 50 -4.86 10.90 8.78
CA GLU A 50 -4.39 9.52 8.62
C GLU A 50 -2.91 9.46 8.25
N ALA A 51 -2.47 10.35 7.36
CA ALA A 51 -1.08 10.49 6.96
C ALA A 51 -0.20 10.92 8.14
N GLN A 52 -0.63 11.91 8.94
CA GLN A 52 0.07 12.29 10.16
C GLN A 52 0.14 11.14 11.17
N THR A 53 -0.97 10.43 11.36
CA THR A 53 -1.02 9.27 12.25
C THR A 53 -0.06 8.17 11.79
N TRP A 54 0.02 7.93 10.47
CA TRP A 54 0.91 6.93 9.88
C TRP A 54 2.39 7.31 10.02
N LEU A 55 2.73 8.59 9.82
CA LEU A 55 4.11 9.08 9.89
C LEU A 55 4.67 9.13 11.32
N GLY A 56 3.78 9.15 12.32
CA GLY A 56 4.11 9.21 13.74
C GLY A 56 4.62 10.57 14.22
N ASP A 57 4.87 10.65 15.52
CA ASP A 57 5.40 11.86 16.16
C ASP A 57 6.79 12.22 15.60
N GLY A 58 7.04 13.51 15.38
CA GLY A 58 8.30 14.03 14.80
C GLY A 58 8.32 14.13 13.28
N ALA A 59 7.24 13.76 12.59
CA ALA A 59 7.03 14.15 11.20
C ALA A 59 6.39 15.53 11.12
N ALA A 60 6.76 16.33 10.12
CA ALA A 60 6.00 17.52 9.76
C ALA A 60 4.60 17.10 9.27
N ALA A 61 3.60 17.90 9.62
CA ALA A 61 2.22 17.66 9.21
C ALA A 61 2.09 17.67 7.69
N PRO A 62 1.48 16.63 7.07
CA PRO A 62 1.17 16.65 5.65
C PRO A 62 0.26 17.83 5.30
N GLU A 63 0.68 18.64 4.33
CA GLU A 63 -0.10 19.81 3.89
C GLU A 63 -1.28 19.41 2.98
N GLN A 64 -1.23 18.21 2.39
CA GLN A 64 -2.23 17.68 1.47
C GLN A 64 -2.40 16.17 1.67
N PRO A 65 -3.53 15.58 1.22
CA PRO A 65 -3.69 14.12 1.21
C PRO A 65 -2.57 13.43 0.42
N MET A 66 -2.05 12.33 0.98
CA MET A 66 -0.86 11.66 0.44
C MET A 66 -1.13 10.18 0.16
N THR A 67 -0.51 9.65 -0.89
CA THR A 67 -0.49 8.22 -1.17
C THR A 67 0.43 7.50 -0.18
N LEU A 68 0.19 6.20 0.02
CA LEU A 68 1.07 5.36 0.84
C LEU A 68 2.53 5.38 0.31
N ALA A 69 2.73 5.44 -1.00
CA ALA A 69 4.05 5.51 -1.61
C ALA A 69 4.81 6.80 -1.24
N GLU A 70 4.14 7.96 -1.30
CA GLU A 70 4.73 9.24 -0.88
C GLU A 70 5.11 9.21 0.61
N LEU A 71 4.28 8.61 1.46
CA LEU A 71 4.56 8.47 2.90
C LEU A 71 5.76 7.55 3.18
N TYR A 72 5.91 6.46 2.43
CA TYR A 72 7.08 5.59 2.50
C TYR A 72 8.36 6.35 2.13
N ALA A 73 8.33 7.13 1.04
CA ALA A 73 9.49 7.92 0.62
C ALA A 73 9.94 8.91 1.73
N ILE A 74 9.00 9.62 2.37
CA ILE A 74 9.31 10.52 3.50
C ILE A 74 9.93 9.77 4.68
N ARG A 75 9.45 8.54 4.96
CA ARG A 75 9.97 7.73 6.07
C ARG A 75 11.39 7.25 5.78
N GLU A 76 11.67 6.77 4.57
CA GLU A 76 13.01 6.33 4.17
C GLU A 76 14.01 7.49 4.17
N GLU A 77 13.63 8.67 3.68
CA GLU A 77 14.50 9.86 3.70
C GLU A 77 14.88 10.25 5.14
N ARG A 78 13.93 10.17 6.09
CA ARG A 78 14.20 10.40 7.51
C ARG A 78 15.16 9.37 8.10
N GLN A 79 15.00 8.08 7.74
CA GLN A 79 15.90 7.03 8.18
C GLN A 79 17.33 7.26 7.63
N HIS A 80 17.46 7.53 6.34
CA HIS A 80 18.77 7.82 5.72
C HIS A 80 19.46 9.05 6.33
N ARG A 81 18.74 10.13 6.63
CA ARG A 81 19.31 11.30 7.32
C ARG A 81 19.80 10.97 8.74
N THR A 82 19.17 10.02 9.41
CA THR A 82 19.57 9.59 10.76
C THR A 82 20.84 8.73 10.71
N ASP A 83 20.98 7.88 9.69
CA ASP A 83 22.15 7.01 9.48
C ASP A 83 23.37 7.75 8.93
N ALA A 84 23.17 8.93 8.31
CA ALA A 84 24.23 9.78 7.77
C ALA A 84 25.01 10.54 8.85
N ALA A 85 25.37 9.88 9.97
CA ALA A 85 26.42 10.39 10.84
C ALA A 85 27.69 10.56 10.00
N PRO A 86 28.35 11.74 10.01
CA PRO A 86 29.50 11.98 9.16
C PRO A 86 30.58 10.97 9.50
N ALA A 87 30.86 10.07 8.56
CA ALA A 87 32.05 9.23 8.64
C ALA A 87 33.25 10.18 8.82
N PRO A 88 34.13 9.95 9.82
CA PRO A 88 35.32 10.77 9.94
C PRO A 88 36.05 10.68 8.61
N LEU A 89 36.19 11.82 7.94
CA LEU A 89 36.98 11.97 6.72
C LEU A 89 38.40 11.53 7.07
N GLY A 90 38.70 10.25 6.83
CA GLY A 90 40.03 9.69 6.95
C GLY A 90 40.90 10.34 5.90
N GLY A 91 41.65 11.36 6.32
CA GLY A 91 42.66 12.01 5.49
C GLY A 91 43.73 11.00 5.14
N TYR A 92 43.84 10.67 3.85
CA TYR A 92 45.00 9.99 3.32
C TYR A 92 46.07 11.06 3.06
N LEU A 93 47.10 11.10 3.91
CA LEU A 93 48.39 11.70 3.62
C LEU A 93 49.29 10.68 2.93
#